data_AF-A0A819LF88-F1
#
_entry.id   AF-A0A819LF88-F1
#
_cell.length_a   1.000
_cell.length_b   1.000
_cell.length_c   1.000
_cell.angle_alpha   90.00
_cell.angle_beta   90.00
_cell.angle_gamma   90.00
#
_symmetry.space_group_name_H-M   'P 1'
#
loop_
_entity.id
_entity.type
_entity.pdbx_description
1 polymer ?
#
loop_
_entity_poly.entity_id
_entity_poly.type
_entity_poly.pdbx_seq_one_letter_code
_entity_poly.pdbx_strand_id
1 'polypeptide(L)'
;HRVTPWKKIACCPPVYGLAIMHVCYTYIYYTLLTSLPTYFATILNFNLQQNGFIFALPYFVQFLTTIIVGQIVDRLRARKTFSITTLRKTQTIIGTVGTCGFLVAIGYMGCNQFRAVLCCILAVGFLGLQTCGAIISHLDIASNYAGTLVGITNTLATIPGFVGPYVVGAITKNNQTIEAWRLIFNISAGIGAFGSLAYCILFNGEEQRWNRIEHENDTNGPTNT
;
A
#
# COMPACT_ATOMS: atom_id res chain seq x y z
N HIS A 1 32.47 -13.16 -3.47
CA HIS A 1 31.14 -13.17 -4.11
C HIS A 1 30.09 -13.22 -3.00
N ARG A 2 29.10 -12.33 -3.00
CA ARG A 2 28.08 -12.25 -1.94
C ARG A 2 27.11 -13.43 -2.09
N VAL A 3 27.00 -14.31 -1.10
CA VAL A 3 26.00 -15.39 -1.11
C VAL A 3 24.70 -14.83 -0.54
N THR A 4 23.73 -14.52 -1.40
CA THR A 4 22.42 -14.03 -0.98
C THR A 4 21.69 -15.15 -0.23
N PRO A 5 21.21 -14.94 1.00
CA PRO A 5 20.61 -16.00 1.81
C PRO A 5 19.14 -16.25 1.42
N TRP A 6 18.91 -16.73 0.18
CA TRP A 6 17.59 -16.91 -0.43
C TRP A 6 16.62 -17.72 0.44
N LYS A 7 17.08 -18.83 1.05
CA LYS A 7 16.25 -19.67 1.91
C LYS A 7 15.80 -18.95 3.18
N LYS A 8 16.67 -18.11 3.77
CA LYS A 8 16.35 -17.33 4.98
C LYS A 8 15.40 -16.18 4.67
N ILE A 9 15.55 -15.55 3.52
CA ILE A 9 14.63 -14.50 3.03
C ILE A 9 13.25 -15.11 2.73
N ALA A 10 13.22 -16.24 2.02
CA ALA A 10 11.98 -16.91 1.65
C ALA A 10 11.22 -17.42 2.88
N CYS A 11 11.86 -17.94 3.92
CA CYS A 11 11.17 -18.42 5.13
C CYS A 11 10.81 -17.31 6.14
N CYS A 12 10.99 -16.04 5.82
CA CYS A 12 10.84 -14.93 6.77
C CYS A 12 9.39 -14.40 6.80
N PRO A 13 8.64 -14.51 7.93
CA PRO A 13 7.25 -14.09 8.00
C PRO A 13 6.99 -12.60 7.65
N PRO A 14 7.84 -11.64 8.07
CA PRO A 14 7.70 -10.24 7.68
C PRO A 14 7.75 -9.98 6.17
N VAL A 15 8.51 -10.79 5.41
CA VAL A 15 8.60 -10.68 3.95
C VAL A 15 7.26 -11.04 3.30
N TYR A 16 6.60 -12.10 3.77
CA TYR A 16 5.26 -12.47 3.32
C TYR A 16 4.21 -11.42 3.69
N GLY A 17 4.26 -10.89 4.91
CA GLY A 17 3.38 -9.80 5.34
C GLY A 17 3.50 -8.58 4.43
N LEU A 18 4.73 -8.18 4.09
CA LEU A 18 4.99 -7.10 3.13
C LEU A 18 4.50 -7.43 1.72
N ALA A 19 4.77 -8.64 1.22
CA ALA A 19 4.35 -9.05 -0.12
C ALA A 19 2.83 -9.01 -0.27
N ILE A 20 2.09 -9.61 0.68
CA ILE A 20 0.62 -9.60 0.68
C ILE A 20 0.10 -8.16 0.74
N MET A 21 0.66 -7.33 1.62
CA MET A 21 0.22 -5.93 1.74
C MET A 21 0.49 -5.13 0.46
N HIS A 22 1.63 -5.35 -0.19
CA HIS A 22 2.00 -4.68 -1.42
C HIS A 22 1.07 -5.08 -2.58
N VAL A 23 0.74 -6.37 -2.68
CA VAL A 23 -0.26 -6.91 -3.62
C VAL A 23 -1.63 -6.23 -3.42
N CYS A 24 -2.12 -6.17 -2.17
CA CYS A 24 -3.39 -5.52 -1.85
C CYS A 24 -3.38 -4.01 -2.12
N TYR A 25 -2.30 -3.32 -1.74
CA TYR A 25 -2.10 -1.90 -2.03
C TYR A 25 -2.19 -1.63 -3.53
N THR A 26 -1.48 -2.42 -4.32
CA THR A 26 -1.41 -2.22 -5.78
C THR A 26 -2.75 -2.50 -6.45
N TYR A 27 -3.51 -3.50 -5.98
CA TYR A 27 -4.89 -3.71 -6.42
C TYR A 27 -5.78 -2.48 -6.20
N ILE A 28 -5.75 -1.90 -4.99
CA ILE A 28 -6.55 -0.71 -4.64
C ILE A 28 -6.10 0.51 -5.43
N TYR A 29 -4.79 0.70 -5.55
CA TYR A 29 -4.20 1.80 -6.31
C TYR A 29 -4.62 1.75 -7.78
N TYR A 30 -4.50 0.60 -8.44
CA TYR A 30 -4.93 0.46 -9.83
C TYR A 30 -6.45 0.57 -9.99
N THR A 31 -7.22 0.08 -9.03
CA THR A 31 -8.68 0.27 -9.03
C THR A 31 -9.01 1.76 -8.98
N LEU A 32 -8.43 2.52 -8.07
CA LEU A 32 -8.58 3.97 -8.00
C LEU A 32 -8.06 4.68 -9.27
N LEU A 33 -6.97 4.20 -9.87
CA LEU A 33 -6.41 4.82 -11.07
C LEU A 33 -7.28 4.61 -12.32
N THR A 34 -7.82 3.41 -12.48
CA THR A 34 -8.54 3.00 -13.71
C THR A 34 -10.05 3.21 -13.58
N SER A 35 -10.62 2.88 -12.43
CA SER A 35 -12.07 2.87 -12.22
C SER A 35 -12.63 4.23 -11.89
N LEU A 36 -11.84 5.08 -11.23
CA LEU A 36 -12.31 6.36 -10.73
C LEU A 36 -12.61 7.36 -11.85
N PRO A 37 -11.77 7.54 -12.90
CA PRO A 37 -12.13 8.35 -14.05
C PRO A 37 -13.40 7.84 -14.76
N THR A 38 -13.52 6.51 -14.91
CA THR A 38 -14.70 5.88 -15.52
C THR A 38 -15.96 6.10 -14.69
N TYR A 39 -15.89 5.98 -13.36
CA TYR A 39 -17.02 6.23 -12.45
C TYR A 39 -17.48 7.69 -12.53
N PHE A 40 -16.55 8.64 -12.48
CA PHE A 40 -16.90 10.06 -12.60
C PHE A 40 -17.50 10.40 -13.98
N ALA A 41 -17.00 9.80 -15.05
CA ALA A 41 -17.54 10.01 -16.39
C ALA A 41 -18.93 9.38 -16.58
N THR A 42 -19.14 8.15 -16.11
CA THR A 42 -20.36 7.37 -16.40
C THR A 42 -21.50 7.65 -15.42
N ILE A 43 -21.21 7.68 -14.12
CA ILE A 43 -22.23 7.84 -13.08
C ILE A 43 -22.48 9.32 -12.79
N LEU A 44 -21.40 10.11 -12.74
CA LEU A 44 -21.48 11.52 -12.40
C LEU A 44 -21.53 12.43 -13.64
N ASN A 45 -21.48 11.89 -14.86
CA ASN A 45 -21.50 12.66 -16.12
C ASN A 45 -20.47 13.81 -16.15
N PHE A 46 -19.31 13.59 -15.53
CA PHE A 46 -18.28 14.60 -15.41
C PHE A 46 -17.48 14.69 -16.71
N ASN A 47 -17.34 15.90 -17.27
CA ASN A 47 -16.52 16.10 -18.46
C ASN A 47 -15.03 15.98 -18.07
N LEU A 48 -14.42 14.84 -18.40
CA LEU A 48 -13.02 14.51 -18.12
C LEU A 48 -12.05 15.53 -18.75
N GLN A 49 -12.36 16.03 -19.94
CA GLN A 49 -11.45 16.89 -20.72
C GLN A 49 -11.38 18.31 -20.17
N GLN A 50 -12.51 18.82 -19.64
CA GLN A 50 -12.56 20.15 -19.05
C GLN A 50 -12.03 20.18 -17.61
N ASN A 51 -12.03 19.04 -16.90
CA ASN A 51 -11.75 19.00 -15.47
C ASN A 51 -10.49 18.21 -15.10
N GLY A 52 -9.49 18.14 -15.99
CA GLY A 52 -8.24 17.41 -15.74
C GLY A 52 -7.55 17.78 -14.40
N PHE A 53 -7.69 19.04 -13.95
CA PHE A 53 -7.18 19.48 -12.65
C PHE A 53 -7.82 18.75 -11.45
N ILE A 54 -9.13 18.47 -11.52
CA ILE A 54 -9.87 17.76 -10.46
C ILE A 54 -9.39 16.31 -10.33
N PHE A 55 -9.01 15.67 -11.45
CA PHE A 55 -8.47 14.31 -11.45
C PHE A 55 -7.01 14.25 -10.97
N ALA A 56 -6.25 15.33 -11.12
CA ALA A 56 -4.87 15.42 -10.59
C ALA A 56 -4.85 15.66 -9.07
N LEU A 57 -5.88 16.29 -8.52
CA LEU A 57 -5.94 16.72 -7.12
C LEU A 57 -5.78 15.58 -6.09
N PRO A 58 -6.43 14.40 -6.24
CA PRO A 58 -6.25 13.28 -5.31
C PRO A 58 -4.79 12.82 -5.20
N TYR A 59 -4.08 12.72 -6.32
CA TYR A 59 -2.68 12.29 -6.36
C TYR A 59 -1.73 13.37 -5.85
N PHE A 60 -2.04 14.64 -6.10
CA PHE A 60 -1.31 15.75 -5.51
C PHE A 60 -1.45 15.76 -3.97
N VAL A 61 -2.66 15.51 -3.46
CA VAL A 61 -2.90 15.38 -2.02
C VAL A 61 -2.15 14.16 -1.47
N GLN A 62 -2.17 13.01 -2.14
CA GLN A 62 -1.36 11.84 -1.77
C GLN A 62 0.12 12.19 -1.65
N PHE A 63 0.67 12.94 -2.60
CA PHE A 63 2.06 13.39 -2.58
C PHE A 63 2.35 14.25 -1.33
N LEU A 64 1.54 15.28 -1.07
CA LEU A 64 1.69 16.13 0.11
C LEU A 64 1.56 15.35 1.41
N THR A 65 0.55 14.48 1.49
CA THR A 65 0.32 13.62 2.65
C THR A 65 1.52 12.70 2.92
N THR A 66 2.10 12.11 1.87
CA THR A 66 3.30 11.25 1.99
C THR A 66 4.48 12.02 2.58
N ILE A 67 4.72 13.26 2.14
CA ILE A 67 5.79 14.12 2.68
C ILE A 67 5.54 14.44 4.15
N ILE A 68 4.35 14.96 4.47
CA ILE A 68 3.99 15.40 5.82
C ILE A 68 4.09 14.23 6.81
N VAL A 69 3.53 13.09 6.45
CA VAL A 69 3.54 11.89 7.30
C VAL A 69 4.95 11.35 7.46
N GLY A 70 5.76 11.33 6.40
CA GLY A 70 7.17 10.97 6.48
C GLY A 70 7.91 11.80 7.54
N GLN A 71 7.76 13.13 7.50
CA GLN A 71 8.39 14.04 8.47
C GLN A 71 7.91 13.81 9.91
N ILE A 72 6.60 13.55 10.10
CA ILE A 72 6.04 13.24 11.42
C ILE A 72 6.64 11.95 11.98
N VAL A 73 6.73 10.92 11.14
CA VAL A 73 7.26 9.59 11.49
C VAL A 73 8.72 9.66 11.83
N ASP A 74 9.51 10.40 11.05
CA ASP A 74 10.94 10.60 11.31
C ASP A 74 11.16 11.33 12.64
N ARG A 75 10.34 12.33 12.96
CA ARG A 75 10.38 13.02 14.26
C ARG A 75 9.98 12.11 15.43
N LEU A 76 8.93 11.29 15.26
CA LEU A 76 8.51 10.32 16.28
C LEU A 76 9.59 9.25 16.50
N ARG A 77 10.25 8.81 15.43
CA ARG A 77 11.39 7.88 15.48
C ARG A 77 12.59 8.51 16.20
N ALA A 78 12.92 9.76 15.91
CA ALA A 78 14.03 10.47 16.56
C ALA A 78 13.83 10.62 18.08
N ARG A 79 12.57 10.75 18.52
CA ARG A 79 12.20 10.82 19.95
C ARG A 79 12.18 9.45 20.65
N LYS A 80 12.42 8.35 19.94
CA LYS A 80 12.39 6.96 20.45
C LYS A 80 11.12 6.61 21.25
N THR A 81 10.00 7.29 20.97
CA THR A 81 8.75 7.15 21.74
C THR A 81 8.00 5.86 21.39
N PHE A 82 8.14 5.38 20.16
CA PHE A 82 7.45 4.18 19.67
C PHE A 82 8.42 3.23 18.96
N SER A 83 8.15 1.92 19.04
CA SER A 83 8.81 0.92 18.20
C SER A 83 8.46 1.14 16.73
N ILE A 84 9.42 0.87 15.84
CA ILE A 84 9.25 0.95 14.38
C ILE A 84 8.08 0.04 13.95
N THR A 85 7.99 -1.16 14.52
CA THR A 85 6.90 -2.11 14.23
C THR A 85 5.54 -1.49 14.50
N THR A 86 5.36 -0.88 15.67
CA THR A 86 4.09 -0.25 16.06
C THR A 86 3.77 0.94 15.16
N LEU A 87 4.76 1.78 14.87
CA LEU A 87 4.58 2.96 14.03
C LEU A 87 4.13 2.57 12.62
N ARG A 88 4.82 1.61 12.00
CA ARG A 88 4.49 1.12 10.65
C ARG A 88 3.13 0.42 10.61
N LYS A 89 2.79 -0.41 11.60
CA LYS A 89 1.45 -1.04 11.70
C LYS A 89 0.36 0.01 11.80
N THR A 90 0.48 0.98 12.69
CA THR A 90 -0.51 2.04 12.87
C THR A 90 -0.71 2.86 11.59
N GLN A 91 0.37 3.24 10.90
CA GLN A 91 0.27 3.94 9.62
C GLN A 91 -0.45 3.12 8.55
N THR A 92 -0.09 1.84 8.43
CA THR A 92 -0.71 0.93 7.47
C THR A 92 -2.20 0.71 7.77
N ILE A 93 -2.57 0.51 9.04
CA ILE A 93 -3.98 0.36 9.45
C ILE A 93 -4.78 1.63 9.15
N ILE A 94 -4.30 2.79 9.62
CA ILE A 94 -5.01 4.06 9.43
C ILE A 94 -5.14 4.39 7.95
N GLY A 95 -4.06 4.19 7.17
CA GLY A 95 -4.08 4.37 5.73
C GLY A 95 -5.10 3.47 5.04
N THR A 96 -5.05 2.15 5.31
CA THR A 96 -5.96 1.20 4.65
C THR A 96 -7.41 1.36 5.07
N VAL A 97 -7.69 1.53 6.37
CA VAL A 97 -9.05 1.74 6.88
C VAL A 97 -9.62 3.06 6.33
N GLY A 98 -8.81 4.13 6.33
CA GLY A 98 -9.19 5.40 5.74
C GLY A 98 -9.52 5.26 4.25
N THR A 99 -8.60 4.71 3.46
CA THR A 99 -8.81 4.52 2.01
C THR A 99 -10.02 3.65 1.72
N CYS A 100 -10.16 2.49 2.37
CA CYS A 100 -11.27 1.58 2.13
C CYS A 100 -12.61 2.18 2.60
N GLY A 101 -12.63 2.85 3.75
CA GLY A 101 -13.83 3.50 4.27
C GLY A 101 -14.34 4.60 3.34
N PHE A 102 -13.45 5.48 2.87
CA PHE A 102 -13.82 6.52 1.92
C PHE A 102 -14.16 5.95 0.53
N LEU A 103 -13.49 4.88 0.09
CA LEU A 103 -13.79 4.21 -1.17
C LEU A 103 -15.21 3.63 -1.18
N VAL A 104 -15.61 2.95 -0.10
CA VAL A 104 -16.96 2.43 0.07
C VAL A 104 -17.97 3.58 0.14
N ALA A 105 -17.64 4.66 0.87
CA ALA A 105 -18.51 5.84 0.95
C ALA A 105 -18.84 6.42 -0.43
N ILE A 106 -17.87 6.48 -1.37
CA ILE A 106 -18.10 6.96 -2.74
C ILE A 106 -19.23 6.19 -3.44
N GLY A 107 -19.32 4.87 -3.23
CA GLY A 107 -20.38 4.03 -3.80
C GLY A 107 -21.78 4.30 -3.24
N TYR A 108 -21.89 4.90 -2.05
CA TYR A 108 -23.16 5.21 -1.40
C TYR A 108 -23.57 6.69 -1.50
N MET A 109 -22.71 7.55 -2.03
CA MET A 109 -22.96 9.01 -2.06
C MET A 109 -23.88 9.49 -3.19
N GLY A 110 -24.36 8.58 -4.05
CA GLY A 110 -25.35 8.88 -5.10
C GLY A 110 -24.87 9.95 -6.08
N CYS A 111 -25.78 10.86 -6.47
CA CYS A 111 -25.55 11.85 -7.54
C CYS A 111 -24.80 13.12 -7.10
N ASN A 112 -24.33 13.24 -5.85
CA ASN A 112 -23.67 14.47 -5.40
C ASN A 112 -22.18 14.49 -5.80
N GLN A 113 -21.90 15.17 -6.91
CA GLN A 113 -20.57 15.26 -7.52
C GLN A 113 -19.49 15.79 -6.58
N PHE A 114 -19.76 16.88 -5.88
CA PHE A 114 -18.78 17.53 -5.02
C PHE A 114 -18.34 16.61 -3.88
N ARG A 115 -19.30 15.94 -3.24
CA ARG A 115 -19.01 15.02 -2.14
C ARG A 115 -18.20 13.82 -2.63
N ALA A 116 -18.56 13.22 -3.77
CA ALA A 116 -17.85 12.06 -4.32
C ALA A 116 -16.38 12.38 -4.63
N VAL A 117 -16.12 13.56 -5.20
CA VAL A 117 -14.75 14.06 -5.45
C VAL A 117 -13.99 14.26 -4.13
N LEU A 118 -14.62 14.88 -3.13
CA LEU A 118 -13.98 15.09 -1.83
C LEU A 118 -13.61 13.75 -1.15
N CYS A 119 -14.51 12.78 -1.14
CA CYS A 119 -14.22 11.45 -0.60
C CYS A 119 -13.13 10.73 -1.39
N CYS A 120 -13.06 10.90 -2.72
CA CYS A 120 -11.95 10.39 -3.51
C CYS A 120 -10.61 11.01 -3.08
N ILE A 121 -10.56 12.34 -2.95
CA ILE A 121 -9.33 13.03 -2.54
C ILE A 121 -8.86 12.52 -1.18
N LEU A 122 -9.79 12.34 -0.23
CA LEU A 122 -9.48 11.76 1.07
C LEU A 122 -9.01 10.31 0.94
N ALA A 123 -9.70 9.46 0.18
CA ALA A 123 -9.32 8.05 -0.01
C ALA A 123 -7.88 7.90 -0.54
N VAL A 124 -7.52 8.67 -1.56
CA VAL A 124 -6.19 8.67 -2.18
C VAL A 124 -5.15 9.35 -1.27
N GLY A 125 -5.54 10.36 -0.49
CA GLY A 125 -4.70 10.95 0.56
C GLY A 125 -4.30 9.92 1.62
N PHE A 126 -5.26 9.15 2.14
CA PHE A 126 -4.99 8.06 3.10
C PHE A 126 -4.13 6.94 2.49
N LEU A 127 -4.19 6.75 1.17
CA LEU A 127 -3.31 5.81 0.48
C LEU A 127 -1.84 6.24 0.59
N GLY A 128 -1.57 7.54 0.70
CA GLY A 128 -0.24 8.09 1.00
C GLY A 128 0.28 7.68 2.39
N LEU A 129 -0.58 7.64 3.43
CA LEU A 129 -0.20 7.10 4.74
C LEU A 129 0.22 5.64 4.64
N GLN A 130 -0.52 4.85 3.86
CA GLN A 130 -0.24 3.44 3.65
C GLN A 130 1.11 3.22 2.95
N THR A 131 1.48 4.07 1.99
CA THR A 131 2.81 4.05 1.34
C THR A 131 3.92 4.28 2.36
N CYS A 132 3.78 5.28 3.24
CA CYS A 132 4.74 5.54 4.30
C CYS A 132 4.84 4.40 5.33
N GLY A 133 3.77 3.64 5.54
CA GLY A 133 3.75 2.46 6.40
C GLY A 133 4.38 1.25 5.72
N ALA A 134 3.65 0.62 4.79
CA ALA A 134 3.99 -0.69 4.25
C ALA A 134 5.15 -0.67 3.25
N ILE A 135 5.27 0.34 2.37
CA ILE A 135 6.31 0.34 1.34
C ILE A 135 7.68 0.65 1.94
N ILE A 136 7.77 1.67 2.80
CA ILE A 136 9.04 2.03 3.47
C ILE A 136 9.54 0.91 4.39
N SER A 137 8.64 0.08 4.92
CA SER A 137 8.98 -1.03 5.82
C SER A 137 9.93 -2.08 5.22
N HIS A 138 10.08 -2.14 3.89
CA HIS A 138 11.12 -2.96 3.26
C HIS A 138 12.54 -2.54 3.68
N LEU A 139 12.76 -1.22 3.85
CA LEU A 139 14.04 -0.65 4.29
C LEU A 139 14.32 -0.91 5.77
N ASP A 140 13.26 -0.97 6.60
CA ASP A 140 13.41 -1.20 8.03
C ASP A 140 13.79 -2.66 8.36
N ILE A 141 13.31 -3.63 7.57
CA ILE A 141 13.59 -5.06 7.75
C ILE A 141 14.98 -5.45 7.23
N ALA A 142 15.36 -4.92 6.07
CA ALA A 142 16.63 -5.26 5.45
C ALA A 142 17.13 -4.17 4.50
N SER A 143 17.90 -3.24 5.05
CA SER A 143 18.54 -2.16 4.30
C SER A 143 19.49 -2.64 3.20
N ASN A 144 20.25 -3.72 3.43
CA ASN A 144 21.25 -4.23 2.49
C ASN A 144 20.62 -4.95 1.27
N TYR A 145 19.42 -5.49 1.45
CA TYR A 145 18.68 -6.26 0.43
C TYR A 145 17.35 -5.61 0.04
N ALA A 146 17.11 -4.35 0.44
CA ALA A 146 15.84 -3.67 0.24
C ALA A 146 15.43 -3.64 -1.23
N GLY A 147 16.36 -3.35 -2.14
CA GLY A 147 16.09 -3.34 -3.58
C GLY A 147 15.62 -4.69 -4.11
N THR A 148 16.21 -5.79 -3.64
CA THR A 148 15.81 -7.15 -4.00
C THR A 148 14.42 -7.48 -3.47
N LEU A 149 14.13 -7.13 -2.21
CA LEU A 149 12.81 -7.38 -1.60
C LEU A 149 11.72 -6.58 -2.30
N VAL A 150 11.95 -5.29 -2.53
CA VAL A 150 11.02 -4.43 -3.28
C VAL A 150 10.81 -4.98 -4.69
N GLY A 151 11.86 -5.48 -5.36
CA GLY A 151 11.74 -6.12 -6.67
C GLY A 151 10.85 -7.37 -6.66
N ILE A 152 11.05 -8.26 -5.69
CA ILE A 152 10.22 -9.47 -5.52
C ILE A 152 8.77 -9.10 -5.22
N THR A 153 8.54 -8.21 -4.24
CA THR A 153 7.17 -7.83 -3.87
C THR A 153 6.48 -7.04 -4.98
N ASN A 154 7.20 -6.23 -5.75
CA ASN A 154 6.66 -5.53 -6.92
C ASN A 154 6.26 -6.52 -8.02
N THR A 155 7.08 -7.55 -8.27
CA THR A 155 6.76 -8.59 -9.26
C THR A 155 5.49 -9.37 -8.87
N LEU A 156 5.28 -9.62 -7.57
CA LEU A 156 4.02 -10.17 -7.08
C LEU A 156 2.86 -9.16 -7.20
N ALA A 157 3.13 -7.88 -6.97
CA ALA A 157 2.13 -6.82 -6.98
C ALA A 157 1.65 -6.43 -8.39
N THR A 158 2.41 -6.71 -9.45
CA THR A 158 1.95 -6.49 -10.84
C THR A 158 0.84 -7.46 -11.24
N ILE A 159 0.76 -8.66 -10.64
CA ILE A 159 -0.29 -9.66 -10.94
C ILE A 159 -1.69 -9.08 -10.64
N PRO A 160 -1.99 -8.56 -9.43
CA PRO A 160 -3.23 -7.85 -9.16
C PRO A 160 -3.48 -6.63 -10.06
N GLY A 161 -2.41 -5.97 -10.53
CA GLY A 161 -2.52 -4.83 -11.44
C GLY A 161 -3.16 -5.18 -12.78
N PHE A 162 -3.04 -6.43 -13.23
CA PHE A 162 -3.74 -6.95 -14.39
C PHE A 162 -5.12 -7.52 -14.03
N VAL A 163 -5.21 -8.27 -12.93
CA VAL A 163 -6.44 -8.94 -12.50
C VAL A 163 -7.53 -7.94 -12.08
N GLY A 164 -7.16 -6.84 -11.40
CA GLY A 164 -8.11 -5.84 -10.91
C GLY A 164 -8.95 -5.19 -12.01
N PRO A 165 -8.33 -4.55 -13.02
CA PRO A 165 -9.07 -4.00 -14.17
C PRO A 165 -9.88 -5.06 -14.92
N TYR A 166 -9.42 -6.31 -14.99
CA TYR A 166 -10.18 -7.41 -15.59
C TYR A 166 -11.46 -7.72 -14.80
N VAL A 167 -11.38 -7.83 -13.47
CA VAL A 167 -12.54 -8.05 -12.58
C VAL A 167 -13.53 -6.89 -12.69
N VAL A 168 -13.03 -5.65 -12.63
CA VAL A 168 -13.84 -4.43 -12.81
C VAL A 168 -14.54 -4.45 -14.17
N GLY A 169 -13.80 -4.75 -15.23
CA GLY A 169 -14.33 -4.87 -16.58
C GLY A 169 -15.40 -5.95 -16.68
N ALA A 170 -15.18 -7.13 -16.11
CA ALA A 170 -16.14 -8.22 -16.13
C ALA A 170 -17.46 -7.87 -15.40
N ILE A 171 -17.39 -7.16 -14.28
CA ILE A 171 -18.56 -6.72 -13.51
C ILE A 171 -19.31 -5.58 -14.24
N THR A 172 -18.58 -4.69 -14.92
CA THR A 172 -19.17 -3.51 -15.58
C THR A 172 -19.58 -3.73 -17.03
N LYS A 173 -19.17 -4.84 -17.67
CA LYS A 173 -19.54 -5.20 -19.04
C LYS A 173 -21.04 -5.48 -19.12
N ASN A 174 -21.79 -4.46 -19.53
CA ASN A 174 -23.26 -4.39 -19.69
C ASN A 174 -24.07 -3.94 -18.46
N ASN A 175 -23.44 -3.54 -17.35
CA ASN A 175 -24.17 -3.11 -16.15
C ASN A 175 -23.46 -1.94 -15.43
N GLN A 176 -23.43 -0.77 -16.07
CA GLN A 176 -22.91 0.49 -15.50
C GLN A 176 -23.88 1.08 -14.46
N THR A 177 -24.32 0.28 -13.50
CA THR A 177 -25.21 0.69 -12.42
C THR A 177 -24.43 1.00 -11.16
N ILE A 178 -25.02 1.83 -10.30
CA ILE A 178 -24.44 2.18 -9.00
C ILE A 178 -24.20 0.91 -8.15
N GLU A 179 -25.06 -0.11 -8.26
CA GLU A 179 -24.91 -1.37 -7.53
C GLU A 179 -23.67 -2.16 -7.96
N ALA A 180 -23.36 -2.20 -9.27
CA ALA A 180 -22.14 -2.83 -9.76
C ALA A 180 -20.87 -2.14 -9.21
N TRP A 181 -20.88 -0.81 -9.16
CA TRP A 181 -19.79 -0.02 -8.60
C TRP A 181 -19.64 -0.20 -7.08
N ARG A 182 -20.75 -0.29 -6.34
CA ARG A 182 -20.73 -0.63 -4.90
C ARG A 182 -20.10 -1.99 -4.66
N LEU A 183 -20.41 -3.00 -5.47
CA LEU A 183 -19.80 -4.32 -5.38
C LEU A 183 -18.27 -4.25 -5.56
N ILE A 184 -17.80 -3.53 -6.58
CA ILE A 184 -16.36 -3.34 -6.84
C ILE A 184 -15.66 -2.66 -5.65
N PHE A 185 -16.25 -1.61 -5.09
CA PHE A 185 -15.68 -0.89 -3.94
C PHE A 185 -15.68 -1.74 -2.67
N ASN A 186 -16.73 -2.53 -2.44
CA ASN A 186 -16.80 -3.47 -1.32
C ASN A 186 -15.77 -4.60 -1.44
N ILE A 187 -15.56 -5.16 -2.64
CA ILE A 187 -14.50 -6.15 -2.91
C ILE A 187 -13.13 -5.55 -2.60
N SER A 188 -12.90 -4.31 -3.05
CA SER A 188 -11.64 -3.59 -2.80
C SER A 188 -11.40 -3.36 -1.31
N ALA A 189 -12.45 -3.02 -0.56
CA ALA A 189 -12.39 -2.89 0.89
C ALA A 189 -12.08 -4.22 1.60
N GLY A 190 -12.66 -5.33 1.15
CA GLY A 190 -12.36 -6.66 1.66
C GLY A 190 -10.91 -7.08 1.43
N ILE A 191 -10.38 -6.83 0.22
CA ILE A 191 -8.97 -7.08 -0.12
C ILE A 191 -8.04 -6.22 0.74
N GLY A 192 -8.38 -4.94 0.94
CA GLY A 192 -7.63 -4.04 1.81
C GLY A 192 -7.61 -4.50 3.27
N ALA A 193 -8.77 -4.86 3.82
CA ALA A 193 -8.89 -5.37 5.18
C ALA A 193 -8.07 -6.65 5.38
N PHE A 194 -8.14 -7.59 4.44
CA PHE A 194 -7.33 -8.81 4.46
C PHE A 194 -5.83 -8.50 4.43
N GLY A 195 -5.38 -7.63 3.52
CA GLY A 195 -3.98 -7.24 3.41
C GLY A 195 -3.47 -6.57 4.69
N SER A 196 -4.25 -5.65 5.25
CA SER A 196 -3.92 -4.95 6.49
C SER A 196 -3.84 -5.91 7.68
N LEU A 197 -4.78 -6.86 7.79
CA LEU A 197 -4.77 -7.86 8.85
C LEU A 197 -3.55 -8.79 8.74
N ALA A 198 -3.28 -9.32 7.54
CA ALA A 198 -2.12 -10.16 7.28
C ALA A 198 -0.81 -9.43 7.60
N TYR A 199 -0.71 -8.16 7.21
CA TYR A 199 0.42 -7.30 7.56
C TYR A 199 0.57 -7.14 9.07
N CYS A 200 -0.52 -6.84 9.78
CA CYS A 200 -0.48 -6.63 11.22
C CYS A 200 -0.04 -7.88 12.00
N ILE A 201 -0.41 -9.07 11.52
CA ILE A 201 -0.05 -10.34 12.14
C ILE A 201 1.41 -10.70 11.83
N LEU A 202 1.82 -10.59 10.56
CA LEU A 202 3.10 -11.13 10.08
C LEU A 202 4.28 -10.15 10.18
N PHE A 203 4.00 -8.84 10.15
CA PHE A 203 5.05 -7.83 10.11
C PHE A 203 5.74 -7.65 11.47
N ASN A 204 7.07 -7.70 11.44
CA ASN A 204 7.94 -7.22 12.51
C ASN A 204 9.00 -6.31 11.89
N GLY A 205 9.09 -5.07 12.39
CA GLY A 205 9.98 -4.01 11.91
C GLY A 205 11.37 -4.03 12.55
N GLU A 206 11.73 -5.11 13.25
CA GLU A 206 13.10 -5.36 13.68
C GLU A 206 13.96 -5.80 12.49
N GLU A 207 15.19 -5.29 12.45
CA GLU A 207 16.18 -5.68 11.46
C GLU A 207 16.39 -7.21 11.50
N GLN A 208 16.20 -7.86 10.35
CA GLN A 208 16.26 -9.31 10.31
C GLN A 208 17.70 -9.82 10.41
N ARG A 209 17.89 -10.95 11.09
CA ARG A 209 19.23 -11.53 11.33
C ARG A 209 20.03 -11.79 10.05
N TRP A 210 19.35 -12.06 8.93
CA TRP A 210 19.97 -12.27 7.62
C TRP A 210 20.38 -10.97 6.92
N ASN A 211 20.01 -9.80 7.44
CA ASN A 211 20.50 -8.50 6.98
C ASN A 211 21.91 -8.17 7.50
N ARG A 212 22.32 -8.77 8.63
CA ARG A 212 23.69 -8.64 9.14
C ARG A 212 24.63 -9.40 8.23
N ILE A 213 25.49 -8.64 7.56
CA ILE A 213 26.61 -9.18 6.79
C ILE A 213 27.56 -9.75 7.84
N GLU A 214 27.67 -11.07 7.93
CA GLU A 214 28.76 -11.71 8.66
C GLU A 214 30.05 -11.24 8.00
N HIS A 215 30.77 -10.33 8.66
CA HIS A 215 32.16 -10.10 8.31
C HIS A 215 32.90 -11.38 8.66
N GLU A 216 33.41 -12.05 7.64
CA GLU A 216 34.23 -13.26 7.69
C GLU A 216 35.58 -12.96 8.38
N ASN A 217 35.58 -12.49 9.64
CA ASN A 217 36.79 -12.14 10.40
C ASN A 217 36.80 -12.56 11.88
N ASP A 218 35.77 -13.22 12.42
CA ASP A 218 35.79 -13.72 13.81
C ASP A 218 36.09 -15.24 13.93
N THR A 219 36.86 -15.81 13.00
CA THR A 219 37.42 -17.18 13.14
C THR A 219 38.91 -17.24 13.42
N ASN A 220 39.58 -16.10 13.68
CA ASN A 220 40.97 -16.10 14.16
C ASN A 220 41.08 -15.39 15.51
N GLY A 221 40.29 -15.83 16.50
CA GLY A 221 40.71 -15.66 17.89
C GLY A 221 41.84 -16.67 18.14
N PRO A 222 43.10 -16.25 18.42
CA PRO A 222 44.12 -17.20 18.80
C PRO A 222 43.68 -17.86 20.10
N THR A 223 43.53 -19.18 20.01
CA THR A 223 43.49 -20.07 21.15
C THR A 223 44.79 -19.90 21.92
N ASN A 224 44.66 -19.88 23.25
CA ASN A 224 45.72 -19.82 24.25
C ASN A 224 46.98 -20.62 23.87
N THR A 225 48.15 -19.98 23.99
CA THR A 225 49.37 -20.48 24.67
C THR A 225 50.22 -19.29 25.05
#